data_AF-A0A2Z7DGP9-F1
#
_entry.id   AF-A0A2Z7DGP9-F1
#
_cell.length_a   1.000
_cell.length_b   1.000
_cell.length_c   1.000
_cell.angle_alpha   90.00
_cell.angle_beta   90.00
_cell.angle_gamma   90.00
#
_symmetry.space_group_name_H-M   'P 1'
#
loop_
_entity.id
_entity.type
_entity.pdbx_description
1 polymer ?
#
loop_
_entity_poly.entity_id
_entity_poly.type
_entity_poly.pdbx_seq_one_letter_code
_entity_poly.pdbx_strand_id
1 'polypeptide(L)'
;MDRIGDIYRSLPRRADVIVTTVGARHKCQQGLTVSPSRAVATRFLCHIAPDRDIGRLSGASNAEAVGLFSSNLASALAWGGEVIKRLTRAQRETSDLRRHFDDTSEHCTQLEMRLAEVEVARAEEERAAEVRRADLETQGLRLEAEGAALMAEKRALAAEKETLEAEKAAMRSELNETKARAEEEAGRLRKEAIDAWDLDKEEFLEFRCVAQFRANGYSKEENPAPFLDVNKALMEMPDEDEGAEEEDEEDDASGEEDTHPSSPK
;
A
#
# COMPACT_ATOMS: atom_id res chain seq x y z
N MET A 1 -7.63 51.20 24.31
CA MET A 1 -8.11 52.40 25.01
C MET A 1 -7.87 53.61 24.11
N ASP A 2 -8.82 54.40 23.60
CA ASP A 2 -10.28 54.53 23.83
C ASP A 2 -10.98 55.24 22.64
N ARG A 3 -10.68 54.91 21.38
CA ARG A 3 -11.37 55.56 20.23
C ARG A 3 -12.86 55.17 20.09
N ILE A 4 -13.25 54.01 20.61
CA ILE A 4 -14.65 53.54 20.56
C ILE A 4 -15.49 54.20 21.68
N GLY A 5 -14.89 54.51 22.83
CA GLY A 5 -15.57 55.19 23.95
C GLY A 5 -15.98 56.64 23.65
N ASP A 6 -15.15 57.35 22.88
CA ASP A 6 -15.41 58.74 22.49
C ASP A 6 -16.60 58.88 21.53
N ILE A 7 -16.82 57.89 20.67
CA ILE A 7 -17.97 57.86 19.75
C ILE A 7 -19.27 57.73 20.54
N TYR A 8 -19.33 56.82 21.52
CA TYR A 8 -20.53 56.61 22.34
C TYR A 8 -20.84 57.78 23.29
N ARG A 9 -19.83 58.49 23.83
CA ARG A 9 -20.06 59.72 24.61
C ARG A 9 -20.60 60.90 23.79
N SER A 10 -20.37 60.90 22.48
CA SER A 10 -20.78 62.00 21.59
C SER A 10 -22.20 61.85 21.00
N LEU A 11 -22.77 60.64 21.04
CA LEU A 11 -24.09 60.33 20.49
C LEU A 11 -25.26 61.05 21.21
N PRO A 12 -25.32 61.12 22.56
CA PRO A 12 -26.40 61.82 23.26
C PRO A 12 -26.40 63.33 22.96
N ARG A 13 -25.21 63.95 22.87
CA ARG A 13 -25.08 65.39 22.59
C ARG A 13 -25.46 65.77 21.16
N ARG A 14 -25.33 64.85 20.20
CA ARG A 14 -25.74 65.07 18.81
C ARG A 14 -27.26 64.88 18.60
N ALA A 15 -27.89 63.99 19.36
CA ALA A 15 -29.33 63.83 19.36
C ALA A 15 -30.05 65.11 19.84
N ASP A 16 -29.53 65.78 20.88
CA ASP A 16 -30.07 67.06 21.36
C ASP A 16 -30.01 68.19 20.30
N VAL A 17 -28.96 68.24 19.48
CA VAL A 17 -28.82 69.23 18.39
C VAL A 17 -29.84 68.98 17.26
N ILE A 18 -30.17 67.72 16.98
CA ILE A 18 -31.14 67.37 15.94
C ILE A 18 -32.59 67.55 16.44
N VAL A 19 -32.87 67.20 17.70
CA VAL A 19 -34.20 67.38 18.32
C VAL A 19 -34.54 68.87 18.49
N THR A 20 -33.57 69.72 18.83
CA THR A 20 -33.77 71.18 18.94
C THR A 20 -34.02 71.84 17.58
N THR A 21 -33.41 71.37 16.49
CA THR A 21 -33.63 71.92 15.14
C THR A 21 -34.96 71.46 14.51
N VAL A 22 -35.42 70.24 14.81
CA VAL A 22 -36.78 69.78 14.43
C VAL A 22 -37.86 70.48 15.27
N GLY A 23 -37.63 70.67 16.57
CA GLY A 23 -38.54 71.43 17.44
C GLY A 23 -38.65 72.91 17.03
N ALA A 24 -37.56 73.52 16.53
CA ALA A 24 -37.57 74.87 15.97
C ALA A 24 -38.36 74.95 14.65
N ARG A 25 -38.29 73.93 13.78
CA ARG A 25 -39.09 73.86 12.55
C ARG A 25 -40.60 73.81 12.83
N HIS A 26 -41.01 73.01 13.82
CA HIS A 26 -42.44 72.89 14.16
C HIS A 26 -43.01 74.20 14.73
N LYS A 27 -42.25 74.93 15.55
CA LYS A 27 -42.64 76.27 16.03
C LYS A 27 -42.67 77.33 14.92
N CYS A 28 -41.81 77.22 13.92
CA CYS A 28 -41.77 78.15 12.78
C CYS A 28 -42.96 77.98 11.83
N GLN A 29 -43.45 76.74 11.65
CA GLN A 29 -44.67 76.48 10.88
C GLN A 29 -45.94 77.04 11.54
N GLN A 30 -45.99 77.08 12.88
CA GLN A 30 -47.14 77.65 13.63
C GLN A 30 -47.19 79.19 13.58
N GLY A 31 -46.06 79.88 13.40
CA GLY A 31 -45.99 81.34 13.32
C GLY A 31 -46.28 81.94 11.93
N LEU A 32 -46.15 81.15 10.86
CA LEU A 32 -46.41 81.58 9.48
C LEU A 32 -47.87 81.44 9.05
N THR A 33 -48.64 80.58 9.71
CA THR A 33 -50.09 80.40 9.46
C THR A 33 -50.95 81.54 10.04
N VAL A 34 -50.40 82.33 10.96
CA VAL A 34 -51.06 83.51 11.54
C VAL A 34 -50.32 84.77 11.06
N SER A 35 -50.69 85.25 9.87
CA SER A 35 -50.32 86.52 9.22
C SER A 35 -49.09 87.26 9.79
N PRO A 36 -47.90 87.17 9.16
CA PRO A 36 -46.74 87.92 9.63
C PRO A 36 -46.91 89.40 9.24
N SER A 37 -46.97 90.28 10.25
CA SER A 37 -46.79 91.71 10.01
C SER A 37 -45.36 91.96 9.49
N ARG A 38 -45.24 92.87 8.52
CA ARG A 38 -44.04 93.21 7.74
C ARG A 38 -42.74 93.43 8.54
N ALA A 39 -42.82 93.81 9.81
CA ALA A 39 -41.65 94.00 10.70
C ALA A 39 -41.14 92.69 11.33
N VAL A 40 -41.99 91.68 11.45
CA VAL A 40 -41.64 90.37 12.05
C VAL A 40 -40.87 89.52 11.03
N ALA A 41 -41.24 89.59 9.75
CA ALA A 41 -40.57 88.85 8.67
C ALA A 41 -39.10 89.26 8.49
N THR A 42 -38.80 90.57 8.51
CA THR A 42 -37.42 91.07 8.37
C THR A 42 -36.54 90.69 9.56
N ARG A 43 -37.11 90.73 10.78
CA ARG A 43 -36.39 90.33 12.02
C ARG A 43 -36.11 88.83 12.07
N PHE A 44 -37.03 88.00 11.56
CA PHE A 44 -36.85 86.54 11.51
C PHE A 44 -35.76 86.14 10.53
N LEU A 45 -35.72 86.79 9.36
CA LEU A 45 -34.71 86.56 8.34
C LEU A 45 -33.30 86.84 8.86
N CYS A 46 -33.08 87.94 9.60
CA CYS A 46 -31.77 88.26 10.17
C CYS A 46 -31.25 87.25 11.22
N HIS A 47 -32.12 86.44 11.85
CA HIS A 47 -31.69 85.38 12.78
C HIS A 47 -31.31 84.06 12.09
N ILE A 48 -31.66 83.91 10.81
CA ILE A 48 -31.33 82.73 9.99
C ILE A 48 -30.17 83.05 9.03
N ALA A 49 -29.91 84.33 8.76
CA ALA A 49 -28.74 84.76 8.00
C ALA A 49 -27.46 84.33 8.72
N PRO A 50 -26.51 83.67 8.03
CA PRO A 50 -25.20 83.45 8.60
C PRO A 50 -24.56 84.82 8.90
N ASP A 51 -23.79 84.92 9.99
CA ASP A 51 -23.21 86.18 10.48
C ASP A 51 -22.49 87.00 9.40
N ARG A 52 -21.90 86.31 8.41
CA ARG A 52 -21.23 86.92 7.25
C ARG A 52 -22.14 87.78 6.37
N ASP A 53 -23.44 87.50 6.32
CA ASP A 53 -24.41 88.14 5.41
C ASP A 53 -25.23 89.25 6.09
N ILE A 54 -25.15 89.38 7.42
CA ILE A 54 -25.94 90.34 8.21
C ILE A 54 -25.63 91.80 7.79
N GLY A 55 -24.36 92.13 7.56
CA GLY A 55 -23.97 93.47 7.10
C GLY A 55 -24.48 93.81 5.70
N ARG A 56 -24.67 92.79 4.84
CA ARG A 56 -25.22 92.92 3.48
C ARG A 56 -26.73 93.15 3.49
N LEU A 57 -27.42 92.67 4.53
CA LEU A 57 -28.87 92.82 4.71
C LEU A 57 -29.27 94.18 5.29
N SER A 58 -28.36 94.86 6.01
CA SER A 58 -28.61 96.12 6.72
C SER A 58 -28.99 97.32 5.81
N GLY A 59 -28.79 97.21 4.49
CA GLY A 59 -29.10 98.28 3.52
C GLY A 59 -29.82 97.79 2.24
N ALA A 60 -30.20 96.52 2.20
CA ALA A 60 -30.86 95.92 1.04
C ALA A 60 -32.37 96.21 1.03
N SER A 61 -32.95 96.40 -0.15
CA SER A 61 -34.41 96.42 -0.29
C SER A 61 -35.00 95.05 0.09
N ASN A 62 -36.28 95.01 0.49
CA ASN A 62 -36.94 93.75 0.86
C ASN A 62 -36.86 92.68 -0.25
N ALA A 63 -36.88 93.10 -1.52
CA ALA A 63 -36.75 92.21 -2.67
C ALA A 63 -35.34 91.59 -2.76
N GLU A 64 -34.29 92.39 -2.55
CA GLU A 64 -32.89 91.93 -2.57
C GLU A 64 -32.58 91.02 -1.36
N ALA A 65 -33.08 91.35 -0.18
CA ALA A 65 -32.95 90.51 1.01
C ALA A 65 -33.57 89.12 0.76
N VAL A 66 -34.83 89.05 0.31
CA VAL A 66 -35.51 87.79 0.00
C VAL A 66 -34.78 87.00 -1.10
N GLY A 67 -34.23 87.69 -2.11
CA GLY A 67 -33.41 87.07 -3.15
C GLY A 67 -32.14 86.39 -2.60
N LEU A 68 -31.40 87.07 -1.72
CA LEU A 68 -30.21 86.54 -1.05
C LEU A 68 -30.53 85.34 -0.16
N PHE A 69 -31.61 85.41 0.62
CA PHE A 69 -32.05 84.27 1.43
C PHE A 69 -32.45 83.07 0.58
N SER A 70 -33.17 83.31 -0.53
CA SER A 70 -33.62 82.25 -1.42
C SER A 70 -32.45 81.54 -2.11
N SER A 71 -31.43 82.29 -2.54
CA SER A 71 -30.24 81.73 -3.16
C SER A 71 -29.36 80.96 -2.16
N ASN A 72 -29.18 81.51 -0.95
CA ASN A 72 -28.46 80.82 0.12
C ASN A 72 -29.18 79.53 0.56
N LEU A 73 -30.51 79.56 0.69
CA LEU A 73 -31.31 78.39 1.01
C LEU A 73 -31.20 77.33 -0.10
N ALA A 74 -31.30 77.72 -1.36
CA ALA A 74 -31.15 76.81 -2.49
C ALA A 74 -29.76 76.15 -2.52
N SER A 75 -28.70 76.92 -2.27
CA SER A 75 -27.33 76.40 -2.17
C SER A 75 -27.18 75.43 -1.00
N ALA A 76 -27.67 75.78 0.19
CA ALA A 76 -27.62 74.92 1.37
C ALA A 76 -28.38 73.59 1.18
N LEU A 77 -29.54 73.62 0.51
CA LEU A 77 -30.30 72.43 0.17
C LEU A 77 -29.57 71.56 -0.85
N ALA A 78 -28.94 72.15 -1.87
CA ALA A 78 -28.15 71.43 -2.87
C ALA A 78 -26.94 70.71 -2.24
N TRP A 79 -26.18 71.41 -1.39
CA TRP A 79 -25.06 70.82 -0.65
C TRP A 79 -25.52 69.75 0.36
N GLY A 80 -26.62 69.98 1.07
CA GLY A 80 -27.21 69.00 1.97
C GLY A 80 -27.62 67.71 1.27
N GLY A 81 -28.24 67.82 0.10
CA GLY A 81 -28.59 66.66 -0.74
C GLY A 81 -27.36 65.88 -1.22
N GLU A 82 -26.29 66.57 -1.61
CA GLU A 82 -25.04 65.94 -2.03
C GLU A 82 -24.32 65.20 -0.89
N VAL A 83 -24.28 65.80 0.31
CA VAL A 83 -23.70 65.15 1.51
C VAL A 83 -24.48 63.87 1.85
N ILE A 84 -25.82 63.92 1.81
CA ILE A 84 -26.66 62.73 2.06
C ILE A 84 -26.39 61.62 1.03
N LYS A 85 -26.21 61.97 -0.25
CA LYS A 85 -25.87 60.99 -1.30
C LYS A 85 -24.52 60.32 -1.04
N ARG A 86 -23.49 61.11 -0.72
CA ARG A 86 -22.15 60.58 -0.41
C ARG A 86 -22.15 59.71 0.83
N LEU A 87 -22.84 60.14 1.89
CA LEU A 87 -22.97 59.36 3.12
C LEU A 87 -23.71 58.05 2.87
N THR A 88 -24.83 58.08 2.15
CA THR A 88 -25.59 56.87 1.79
C THR A 88 -24.75 55.91 0.97
N ARG A 89 -23.94 56.42 0.02
CA ARG A 89 -23.03 55.60 -0.78
C ARG A 89 -21.96 54.94 0.10
N ALA A 90 -21.26 55.72 0.91
CA ALA A 90 -20.23 55.21 1.81
C ALA A 90 -20.78 54.17 2.79
N GLN A 91 -22.01 54.36 3.28
CA GLN A 91 -22.68 53.39 4.14
C GLN A 91 -22.98 52.07 3.42
N ARG A 92 -23.43 52.12 2.14
CA ARG A 92 -23.63 50.90 1.33
C ARG A 92 -22.32 50.15 1.11
N GLU A 93 -21.28 50.85 0.69
CA GLU A 93 -19.95 50.26 0.47
C GLU A 93 -19.40 49.62 1.75
N THR A 94 -19.59 50.27 2.91
CA THR A 94 -19.19 49.72 4.22
C THR A 94 -19.98 48.44 4.56
N SER A 95 -21.29 48.43 4.30
CA SER A 95 -22.14 47.26 4.52
C SER A 95 -21.78 46.10 3.58
N ASP A 96 -21.47 46.38 2.31
CA ASP A 96 -21.04 45.38 1.35
C ASP A 96 -19.69 44.77 1.74
N LEU A 97 -18.74 45.58 2.21
CA LEU A 97 -17.47 45.09 2.73
C LEU A 97 -17.66 44.24 3.99
N ARG A 98 -18.56 44.63 4.90
CA ARG A 98 -18.89 43.84 6.08
C ARG A 98 -19.48 42.48 5.69
N ARG A 99 -20.44 42.45 4.75
CA ARG A 99 -21.00 41.19 4.25
C ARG A 99 -19.91 40.29 3.68
N HIS A 100 -19.04 40.82 2.84
CA HIS A 100 -17.93 40.05 2.29
C HIS A 100 -17.00 39.51 3.38
N PHE A 101 -16.70 40.29 4.42
CA PHE A 101 -15.90 39.82 5.54
C PHE A 101 -16.59 38.66 6.28
N ASP A 102 -17.88 38.81 6.57
CA ASP A 102 -18.69 37.76 7.21
C ASP A 102 -18.68 36.48 6.34
N ASP A 103 -18.92 36.58 5.03
CA ASP A 103 -18.89 35.46 4.08
C ASP A 103 -17.50 34.77 4.07
N THR A 104 -16.42 35.55 4.05
CA THR A 104 -15.05 34.99 4.09
C THR A 104 -14.74 34.32 5.43
N SER A 105 -15.23 34.87 6.53
CA SER A 105 -15.05 34.28 7.86
C SER A 105 -15.76 32.94 7.95
N GLU A 106 -16.98 32.84 7.43
CA GLU A 106 -17.71 31.57 7.33
C GLU A 106 -16.94 30.56 6.48
N HIS A 107 -16.41 30.97 5.34
CA HIS A 107 -15.57 30.11 4.51
C HIS A 107 -14.31 29.61 5.23
N CYS A 108 -13.63 30.46 6.00
CA CYS A 108 -12.49 30.06 6.83
C CYS A 108 -12.90 29.01 7.86
N THR A 109 -14.00 29.21 8.59
CA THR A 109 -14.49 28.22 9.57
C THR A 109 -14.84 26.88 8.92
N GLN A 110 -15.39 26.89 7.69
CA GLN A 110 -15.66 25.67 6.94
C GLN A 110 -14.38 24.93 6.56
N LEU A 111 -13.33 25.66 6.14
CA LEU A 111 -12.03 25.06 5.83
C LEU A 111 -11.36 24.49 7.09
N GLU A 112 -11.47 25.17 8.23
CA GLU A 112 -10.99 24.68 9.52
C GLU A 112 -11.68 23.37 9.92
N MET A 113 -13.01 23.29 9.77
CA MET A 113 -13.76 22.05 10.01
C MET A 113 -13.29 20.92 9.10
N ARG A 114 -13.16 21.17 7.79
CA ARG A 114 -12.71 20.14 6.84
C ARG A 114 -11.27 19.70 7.10
N LEU A 115 -10.41 20.61 7.56
CA LEU A 115 -9.05 20.27 7.96
C LEU A 115 -9.06 19.34 9.18
N ALA A 116 -9.86 19.65 10.20
CA ALA A 116 -10.00 18.81 11.38
C ALA A 116 -10.53 17.40 11.03
N GLU A 117 -11.51 17.30 10.12
CA GLU A 117 -12.01 16.01 9.61
C GLU A 117 -10.89 15.19 8.94
N VAL A 118 -10.06 15.83 8.10
CA VAL A 118 -8.93 15.17 7.43
C VAL A 118 -7.85 14.75 8.43
N GLU A 119 -7.58 15.56 9.46
CA GLU A 119 -6.62 15.22 10.52
C GLU A 119 -7.08 14.00 11.32
N VAL A 120 -8.37 13.92 11.66
CA VAL A 120 -8.95 12.73 12.31
C VAL A 120 -8.82 11.51 11.42
N ALA A 121 -9.22 11.60 10.14
CA ALA A 121 -9.12 10.50 9.19
C ALA A 121 -7.66 10.01 9.02
N ARG A 122 -6.70 10.93 8.98
CA ARG A 122 -5.27 10.60 8.90
C ARG A 122 -4.77 9.86 10.14
N ALA A 123 -5.20 10.28 11.33
CA ALA A 123 -4.84 9.60 12.57
C ALA A 123 -5.42 8.17 12.64
N GLU A 124 -6.63 7.97 12.12
CA GLU A 124 -7.23 6.63 12.01
C GLU A 124 -6.48 5.76 11.00
N GLU A 125 -6.10 6.32 9.84
CA GLU A 125 -5.31 5.62 8.84
C GLU A 125 -3.93 5.20 9.37
N GLU A 126 -3.26 6.08 10.11
CA GLU A 126 -1.97 5.79 10.75
C GLU A 126 -2.07 4.63 11.72
N ARG A 127 -3.07 4.64 12.62
CA ARG A 127 -3.33 3.52 13.54
C ARG A 127 -3.63 2.22 12.78
N ALA A 128 -4.42 2.28 11.71
CA ALA A 128 -4.70 1.10 10.90
C ALA A 128 -3.44 0.58 10.17
N ALA A 129 -2.55 1.48 9.73
CA ALA A 129 -1.28 1.11 9.14
C ALA A 129 -0.32 0.48 10.15
N GLU A 130 -0.29 0.99 11.39
CA GLU A 130 0.48 0.39 12.49
C GLU A 130 0.01 -1.03 12.80
N VAL A 131 -1.30 -1.25 12.92
CA VAL A 131 -1.86 -2.60 13.13
C VAL A 131 -1.45 -3.54 12.00
N ARG A 132 -1.60 -3.12 10.73
CA ARG A 132 -1.18 -3.94 9.57
C ARG A 132 0.32 -4.25 9.58
N ARG A 133 1.16 -3.30 9.99
CA ARG A 133 2.61 -3.53 10.10
C ARG A 133 2.92 -4.55 11.20
N ALA A 134 2.29 -4.44 12.36
CA ALA A 134 2.46 -5.39 13.46
C ALA A 134 2.01 -6.81 13.08
N ASP A 135 0.92 -6.94 12.33
CA ASP A 135 0.46 -8.23 11.79
C ASP A 135 1.48 -8.85 10.83
N LEU A 136 2.01 -8.05 9.91
CA LEU A 136 3.05 -8.50 8.97
C LEU A 136 4.36 -8.88 9.68
N GLU A 137 4.75 -8.13 10.70
CA GLU A 137 5.92 -8.46 11.53
C GLU A 137 5.72 -9.80 12.25
N THR A 138 4.52 -10.02 12.81
CA THR A 138 4.15 -11.30 13.44
C THR A 138 4.19 -12.46 12.45
N GLN A 139 3.67 -12.26 11.23
CA GLN A 139 3.73 -13.25 10.16
C GLN A 139 5.18 -13.53 9.72
N GLY A 140 6.00 -12.49 9.61
CA GLY A 140 7.42 -12.62 9.30
C GLY A 140 8.16 -13.49 10.31
N LEU A 141 7.99 -13.22 11.61
CA LEU A 141 8.59 -14.03 12.68
C LEU A 141 8.13 -15.48 12.65
N ARG A 142 6.84 -15.71 12.33
CA ARG A 142 6.30 -17.07 12.19
C ARG A 142 6.94 -17.82 11.01
N LEU A 143 7.05 -17.18 9.86
CA LEU A 143 7.68 -17.78 8.68
C LEU A 143 9.17 -18.05 8.91
N GLU A 144 9.87 -17.18 9.62
CA GLU A 144 11.26 -17.40 10.02
C GLU A 144 11.40 -18.62 10.95
N ALA A 145 10.49 -18.78 11.91
CA ALA A 145 10.46 -19.95 12.80
C ALA A 145 10.13 -21.25 12.03
N GLU A 146 9.16 -21.21 11.14
CA GLU A 146 8.80 -22.36 10.27
C GLU A 146 9.99 -22.74 9.36
N GLY A 147 10.67 -21.76 8.76
CA GLY A 147 11.87 -21.98 7.96
C GLY A 147 13.02 -22.59 8.77
N ALA A 148 13.23 -22.11 10.00
CA ALA A 148 14.25 -22.68 10.90
C ALA A 148 13.92 -24.13 11.29
N ALA A 149 12.65 -24.45 11.54
CA ALA A 149 12.20 -25.80 11.87
C ALA A 149 12.40 -26.76 10.68
N LEU A 150 12.00 -26.36 9.46
CA LEU A 150 12.22 -27.16 8.25
C LEU A 150 13.71 -27.40 7.98
N MET A 151 14.55 -26.39 8.20
CA MET A 151 16.00 -26.53 8.06
C MET A 151 16.61 -27.43 9.14
N ALA A 152 16.01 -27.53 10.32
CA ALA A 152 16.42 -28.49 11.35
C ALA A 152 16.00 -29.92 10.97
N GLU A 153 14.76 -30.10 10.50
CA GLU A 153 14.24 -31.38 10.03
C GLU A 153 15.07 -31.94 8.87
N LYS A 154 15.38 -31.11 7.86
CA LYS A 154 16.26 -31.51 6.74
C LYS A 154 17.63 -31.99 7.20
N ARG A 155 18.21 -31.35 8.23
CA ARG A 155 19.50 -31.78 8.79
C ARG A 155 19.39 -33.10 9.54
N ALA A 156 18.30 -33.30 10.28
CA ALA A 156 18.04 -34.56 10.97
C ALA A 156 17.88 -35.72 9.98
N LEU A 157 17.06 -35.54 8.94
CA LEU A 157 16.88 -36.53 7.87
C LEU A 157 18.18 -36.81 7.11
N ALA A 158 19.01 -35.79 6.87
CA ALA A 158 20.31 -35.98 6.24
C ALA A 158 21.26 -36.83 7.12
N ALA A 159 21.26 -36.60 8.44
CA ALA A 159 22.05 -37.40 9.38
C ALA A 159 21.52 -38.84 9.46
N GLU A 160 20.21 -39.05 9.51
CA GLU A 160 19.60 -40.38 9.50
C GLU A 160 19.94 -41.15 8.22
N LYS A 161 19.85 -40.49 7.06
CA LYS A 161 20.27 -41.07 5.78
C LYS A 161 21.74 -41.51 5.81
N GLU A 162 22.64 -40.68 6.33
CA GLU A 162 24.06 -41.02 6.45
C GLU A 162 24.27 -42.26 7.35
N THR A 163 23.54 -42.36 8.46
CA THR A 163 23.61 -43.54 9.34
C THR A 163 23.11 -44.81 8.64
N LEU A 164 21.99 -44.74 7.92
CA LEU A 164 21.44 -45.88 7.17
C LEU A 164 22.36 -46.30 6.02
N GLU A 165 23.00 -45.34 5.34
CA GLU A 165 24.00 -45.63 4.30
C GLU A 165 25.23 -46.34 4.89
N ALA A 166 25.69 -45.93 6.08
CA ALA A 166 26.78 -46.60 6.79
C ALA A 166 26.39 -48.04 7.22
N GLU A 167 25.19 -48.24 7.76
CA GLU A 167 24.68 -49.58 8.11
C GLU A 167 24.54 -50.48 6.88
N LYS A 168 23.99 -49.95 5.78
CA LYS A 168 23.91 -50.67 4.49
C LYS A 168 25.29 -51.06 3.98
N ALA A 169 26.28 -50.19 4.09
CA ALA A 169 27.66 -50.49 3.70
C ALA A 169 28.29 -51.59 4.58
N ALA A 170 28.06 -51.55 5.89
CA ALA A 170 28.52 -52.57 6.83
C ALA A 170 27.90 -53.94 6.52
N MET A 171 26.56 -54.01 6.39
CA MET A 171 25.84 -55.23 6.02
C MET A 171 26.32 -55.79 4.67
N ARG A 172 26.59 -54.93 3.68
CA ARG A 172 27.15 -55.36 2.39
C ARG A 172 28.56 -55.95 2.54
N SER A 173 29.39 -55.39 3.43
CA SER A 173 30.71 -55.96 3.74
C SER A 173 30.60 -57.34 4.38
N GLU A 174 29.74 -57.50 5.39
CA GLU A 174 29.50 -58.80 6.03
C GLU A 174 28.96 -59.84 5.05
N LEU A 175 28.05 -59.45 4.15
CA LEU A 175 27.56 -60.32 3.09
C LEU A 175 28.69 -60.77 2.16
N ASN A 176 29.57 -59.85 1.74
CA ASN A 176 30.70 -60.19 0.89
C ASN A 176 31.68 -61.14 1.60
N GLU A 177 31.93 -60.96 2.89
CA GLU A 177 32.77 -61.86 3.68
C GLU A 177 32.15 -63.26 3.80
N THR A 178 30.86 -63.35 4.12
CA THR A 178 30.16 -64.65 4.21
C THR A 178 30.12 -65.36 2.87
N LYS A 179 29.91 -64.63 1.78
CA LYS A 179 29.99 -65.15 0.42
C LYS A 179 31.40 -65.69 0.11
N ALA A 180 32.46 -64.93 0.42
CA ALA A 180 33.83 -65.37 0.21
C ALA A 180 34.18 -66.65 1.02
N ARG A 181 33.74 -66.74 2.29
CA ARG A 181 33.91 -67.97 3.09
C ARG A 181 33.19 -69.17 2.49
N ALA A 182 31.96 -68.98 2.01
CA ALA A 182 31.18 -70.03 1.37
C ALA A 182 31.83 -70.50 0.05
N GLU A 183 32.36 -69.57 -0.75
CA GLU A 183 33.11 -69.89 -1.98
C GLU A 183 34.41 -70.65 -1.67
N GLU A 184 35.16 -70.25 -0.64
CA GLU A 184 36.36 -70.95 -0.19
C GLU A 184 36.04 -72.38 0.29
N GLU A 185 34.97 -72.55 1.07
CA GLU A 185 34.51 -73.85 1.54
C GLU A 185 34.02 -74.74 0.38
N ALA A 186 33.26 -74.17 -0.57
CA ALA A 186 32.88 -74.87 -1.78
C ALA A 186 34.12 -75.29 -2.59
N GLY A 187 35.15 -74.44 -2.67
CA GLY A 187 36.43 -74.76 -3.28
C GLY A 187 37.16 -75.90 -2.57
N ARG A 188 37.22 -75.88 -1.23
CA ARG A 188 37.80 -76.98 -0.44
C ARG A 188 37.05 -78.29 -0.65
N LEU A 189 35.72 -78.28 -0.55
CA LEU A 189 34.88 -79.47 -0.73
C LEU A 189 35.01 -80.04 -2.15
N ARG A 190 35.06 -79.17 -3.18
CA ARG A 190 35.32 -79.61 -4.57
C ARG A 190 36.67 -80.28 -4.69
N LYS A 191 37.71 -79.73 -4.06
CA LYS A 191 39.05 -80.34 -4.05
C LYS A 191 39.04 -81.69 -3.33
N GLU A 192 38.44 -81.76 -2.14
CA GLU A 192 38.30 -83.00 -1.38
C GLU A 192 37.54 -84.08 -2.17
N ALA A 193 36.48 -83.69 -2.89
CA ALA A 193 35.75 -84.60 -3.77
C ALA A 193 36.61 -85.12 -4.94
N ILE A 194 37.46 -84.27 -5.53
CA ILE A 194 38.43 -84.69 -6.56
C ILE A 194 39.44 -85.68 -5.98
N ASP A 195 40.05 -85.35 -4.83
CA ASP A 195 41.04 -86.20 -4.16
C ASP A 195 40.42 -87.57 -3.78
N ALA A 196 39.17 -87.59 -3.29
CA ALA A 196 38.44 -88.82 -2.98
C ALA A 196 38.11 -89.65 -4.23
N TRP A 197 37.71 -88.99 -5.32
CA TRP A 197 37.43 -89.63 -6.61
C TRP A 197 38.69 -90.23 -7.24
N ASP A 198 39.84 -89.57 -7.11
CA ASP A 198 41.12 -90.09 -7.60
C ASP A 198 41.60 -91.28 -6.77
N LEU A 199 41.39 -91.29 -5.45
CA LEU A 199 41.64 -92.46 -4.60
C LEU A 199 40.75 -93.67 -4.96
N ASP A 200 39.45 -93.44 -5.16
CA ASP A 200 38.50 -94.49 -5.60
C ASP A 200 38.88 -95.02 -6.99
N LYS A 201 39.32 -94.15 -7.91
CA LYS A 201 39.88 -94.57 -9.22
C LYS A 201 41.11 -95.47 -9.07
N GLU A 202 42.04 -95.16 -8.17
CA GLU A 202 43.23 -95.99 -7.94
C GLU A 202 42.84 -97.37 -7.38
N GLU A 203 41.92 -97.45 -6.40
CA GLU A 203 41.36 -98.74 -5.93
C GLU A 203 40.58 -99.49 -7.02
N PHE A 204 39.81 -98.75 -7.82
CA PHE A 204 39.01 -99.27 -8.91
C PHE A 204 39.87 -99.88 -10.03
N LEU A 205 40.97 -99.22 -10.38
CA LEU A 205 41.96 -99.70 -11.33
C LEU A 205 42.73 -100.90 -10.78
N GLU A 206 43.05 -100.91 -9.48
CA GLU A 206 43.77 -101.99 -8.82
C GLU A 206 42.94 -103.28 -8.72
N PHE A 207 41.65 -103.20 -8.36
CA PHE A 207 40.82 -104.40 -8.11
C PHE A 207 39.98 -104.90 -9.30
N ARG A 208 39.48 -104.04 -10.22
CA ARG A 208 38.58 -104.49 -11.31
C ARG A 208 39.25 -104.50 -12.69
N CYS A 209 40.09 -103.52 -13.02
CA CYS A 209 40.64 -103.38 -14.37
C CYS A 209 41.84 -104.30 -14.64
N VAL A 210 42.78 -104.46 -13.70
CA VAL A 210 43.98 -105.30 -13.93
C VAL A 210 43.64 -106.79 -14.08
N ALA A 211 42.69 -107.31 -13.30
CA ALA A 211 42.25 -108.70 -13.38
C ALA A 211 41.47 -108.99 -14.68
N GLN A 212 40.63 -108.05 -15.13
CA GLN A 212 39.78 -108.24 -16.31
C GLN A 212 40.51 -107.98 -17.63
N PHE A 213 41.48 -107.05 -17.69
CA PHE A 213 42.32 -106.85 -18.88
C PHE A 213 43.31 -108.01 -19.12
N ARG A 214 43.84 -108.65 -18.05
CA ARG A 214 44.64 -109.88 -18.21
C ARG A 214 43.83 -111.07 -18.69
N ALA A 215 42.54 -111.15 -18.36
CA ALA A 215 41.65 -112.22 -18.80
C ALA A 215 41.21 -112.08 -20.28
N ASN A 216 41.25 -110.87 -20.87
CA ASN A 216 40.74 -110.58 -22.22
C ASN A 216 41.80 -110.33 -23.32
N GLY A 217 43.11 -110.43 -23.04
CA GLY A 217 44.14 -110.58 -24.08
C GLY A 217 44.35 -109.39 -25.05
N TYR A 218 44.30 -108.14 -24.58
CA TYR A 218 44.55 -106.96 -25.44
C TYR A 218 46.05 -106.60 -25.52
N SER A 219 46.62 -106.60 -26.72
CA SER A 219 47.99 -106.16 -27.03
C SER A 219 48.07 -104.66 -27.33
N LYS A 220 49.22 -104.08 -27.01
CA LYS A 220 49.61 -102.67 -27.19
C LYS A 220 49.88 -102.40 -28.68
N GLU A 221 48.85 -102.03 -29.43
CA GLU A 221 48.98 -101.57 -30.83
C GLU A 221 48.17 -100.29 -31.04
N GLU A 222 48.73 -99.37 -31.82
CA GLU A 222 48.32 -97.99 -32.06
C GLU A 222 46.83 -97.83 -32.44
N ASN A 223 46.17 -96.83 -31.85
CA ASN A 223 44.95 -96.28 -32.41
C ASN A 223 44.76 -94.80 -32.02
N PRO A 224 45.03 -93.84 -32.92
CA PRO A 224 44.50 -92.49 -32.79
C PRO A 224 43.03 -92.55 -33.21
N ALA A 225 42.10 -92.55 -32.25
CA ALA A 225 40.67 -92.47 -32.55
C ALA A 225 40.31 -91.03 -33.00
N PRO A 226 39.86 -90.80 -34.25
CA PRO A 226 39.59 -89.48 -34.81
C PRO A 226 38.15 -89.02 -34.55
N PHE A 227 37.62 -89.26 -33.37
CA PHE A 227 36.27 -88.83 -33.02
C PHE A 227 36.26 -88.29 -31.59
N LEU A 228 35.86 -87.03 -31.48
CA LEU A 228 35.69 -86.24 -30.26
C LEU A 228 36.98 -85.64 -29.69
N ASP A 229 37.53 -84.65 -30.40
CA ASP A 229 38.27 -83.57 -29.74
C ASP A 229 37.28 -82.76 -28.89
N VAL A 230 37.03 -83.25 -27.67
CA VAL A 230 36.12 -82.65 -26.70
C VAL A 230 36.50 -81.20 -26.39
N ASN A 231 37.79 -80.84 -26.52
CA ASN A 231 38.24 -79.45 -26.34
C ASN A 231 37.74 -78.53 -27.45
N LYS A 232 37.53 -79.03 -28.66
CA LYS A 232 36.94 -78.26 -29.76
C LYS A 232 35.43 -78.08 -29.59
N ALA A 233 34.73 -79.08 -29.04
CA ALA A 233 33.29 -79.02 -28.80
C ALA A 233 32.90 -78.08 -27.63
N LEU A 234 33.77 -77.91 -26.64
CA LEU A 234 33.55 -76.98 -25.51
C LEU A 234 33.78 -75.51 -25.89
N MET A 235 34.61 -75.24 -26.90
CA MET A 235 34.95 -73.88 -27.33
C MET A 235 33.99 -73.32 -28.40
N GLU A 236 32.99 -74.11 -28.82
CA GLU A 236 32.02 -73.79 -29.89
C GLU A 236 30.58 -73.61 -29.36
N MET A 237 30.36 -73.54 -28.05
CA MET A 237 29.07 -73.11 -27.48
C MET A 237 29.00 -71.58 -27.40
N PRO A 238 27.99 -70.91 -28.01
CA PRO A 238 27.71 -69.52 -27.74
C PRO A 238 27.00 -69.37 -26.38
N ASP A 239 27.47 -68.44 -25.53
CA ASP A 239 26.80 -68.04 -24.29
C ASP A 239 25.53 -67.25 -24.64
N GLU A 240 24.41 -67.95 -24.85
CA GLU A 240 23.07 -67.36 -24.92
C GLU A 240 22.41 -67.45 -23.55
N ASP A 241 22.61 -66.43 -22.70
CA ASP A 241 21.65 -66.04 -21.65
C ASP A 241 21.89 -64.59 -21.18
N GLU A 242 21.24 -63.63 -21.84
CA GLU A 242 20.66 -62.50 -21.13
C GLU A 242 19.16 -62.48 -21.44
N GLY A 243 18.44 -63.30 -20.67
CA GLY A 243 17.02 -63.12 -20.44
C GLY A 243 16.73 -61.75 -19.84
N ALA A 244 15.91 -61.00 -20.58
CA ALA A 244 14.79 -60.19 -20.13
C ALA A 244 14.87 -59.57 -18.72
N GLU A 245 15.02 -58.25 -18.68
CA GLU A 245 14.19 -57.46 -17.78
C GLU A 245 13.07 -56.82 -18.60
N GLU A 246 11.86 -57.30 -18.32
CA GLU A 246 10.61 -56.69 -18.70
C GLU A 246 10.31 -55.48 -17.81
N GLU A 247 9.58 -54.54 -18.43
CA GLU A 247 8.49 -53.71 -17.90
C GLU A 247 8.72 -52.91 -16.60
N ASP A 248 8.59 -51.59 -16.71
CA ASP A 248 7.38 -50.96 -16.17
C ASP A 248 7.09 -49.61 -16.83
N GLU A 249 5.81 -49.45 -17.15
CA GLU A 249 5.12 -48.26 -17.64
C GLU A 249 5.15 -47.12 -16.60
N GLU A 250 5.02 -45.87 -17.04
CA GLU A 250 3.86 -45.05 -16.68
C GLU A 250 3.89 -43.70 -17.42
N ASP A 251 2.73 -43.40 -18.00
CA ASP A 251 2.30 -42.12 -18.54
C ASP A 251 2.50 -40.96 -17.55
N ASP A 252 2.82 -39.77 -18.06
CA ASP A 252 1.90 -38.67 -17.81
C ASP A 252 1.94 -37.62 -18.94
N ALA A 253 0.75 -37.34 -19.43
CA ALA A 253 0.44 -36.30 -20.38
C ALA A 253 -0.25 -35.16 -19.65
N SER A 254 0.34 -33.96 -19.61
CA SER A 254 -0.45 -32.76 -19.33
C SER A 254 0.23 -31.46 -19.77
N GLY A 255 -0.50 -30.70 -20.62
CA GLY A 255 -0.48 -29.23 -20.71
C GLY A 255 0.78 -28.59 -21.32
N GLU A 256 0.74 -27.47 -22.02
CA GLU A 256 -0.30 -26.46 -22.11
C GLU A 256 0.00 -25.54 -23.31
N GLU A 257 -1.07 -24.94 -23.77
CA GLU A 257 -1.27 -24.09 -24.94
C GLU A 257 -0.68 -22.68 -24.74
N ASP A 258 0.43 -22.35 -25.39
CA ASP A 258 0.92 -20.97 -25.42
C ASP A 258 0.42 -20.22 -26.66
N THR A 259 -0.75 -19.60 -26.47
CA THR A 259 -1.26 -18.54 -27.35
C THR A 259 -0.49 -17.25 -27.07
N HIS A 260 0.29 -16.78 -28.05
CA HIS A 260 0.95 -15.47 -28.00
C HIS A 260 -0.07 -14.32 -27.87
N PRO A 261 0.10 -13.36 -26.93
CA PRO A 261 -0.72 -12.17 -26.87
C PRO A 261 -0.23 -11.11 -27.87
N SER A 262 -1.11 -10.70 -28.79
CA SER A 262 -0.94 -9.51 -29.64
C SER A 262 -0.97 -8.23 -28.80
N SER A 263 -0.01 -7.33 -29.07
CA SER A 263 0.12 -5.98 -28.52
C SER A 263 -1.08 -5.07 -28.85
N PRO A 264 -1.47 -4.16 -27.94
CA PRO A 264 -2.48 -3.14 -28.25
C PRO A 264 -1.87 -1.92 -28.96
N LYS A 265 -2.67 -1.34 -29.85
CA LYS A 265 -2.45 -0.04 -30.51
C LYS A 265 -3.52 0.93 -30.03
#